data_AF-Q08UA8-F1
#
_entry.id   AF-Q08UA8-F1
#
_cell.length_a   1.000
_cell.length_b   1.000
_cell.length_c   1.000
_cell.angle_alpha   90.00
_cell.angle_beta   90.00
_cell.angle_gamma   90.00
#
_symmetry.space_group_name_H-M   'P 1'
#
loop_
_entity.id
_entity.type
_entity.pdbx_description
1 polymer ?
#
loop_
_entity_poly.entity_id
_entity_poly.type
_entity_poly.pdbx_seq_one_letter_code
_entity_poly.pdbx_strand_id
1 'polypeptide(L)'
;MQDTCRAAARRLCGCCEAIAEADFQPLLSGVRAPVLVIAGTADPVTTPAHSDALAEAIHDARRVDLPASHLSAVEAPAAFAAALMPFLAEPRVRLDDRERHARGLEIRKAVLGTEHVERSMHRLSATNDEFQDLITRYAWGEIWTRPGLPRHTRSLLTIAMMVALNREAELRLHLRAARNNGVTRDEIKEVLLQTAIYCGVPAANSAFHLAEEVFAEQDRATRPPE
;
A
#
# COMPACT_ATOMS: atom_id res chain seq x y z
N MET A 1 17.49 54.96 -0.93
CA MET A 1 18.55 53.95 -0.72
C MET A 1 18.68 53.54 0.75
N GLN A 2 18.84 54.48 1.70
CA GLN A 2 18.94 54.15 3.14
C GLN A 2 17.69 53.48 3.73
N ASP A 3 16.47 53.88 3.34
CA ASP A 3 15.23 53.26 3.84
C ASP A 3 15.01 51.83 3.33
N THR A 4 15.43 51.57 2.10
CA THR A 4 15.38 50.23 1.48
C THR A 4 16.33 49.26 2.21
N CYS A 5 17.54 49.71 2.55
CA CYS A 5 18.49 48.92 3.33
C CYS A 5 17.99 48.63 4.76
N ARG A 6 17.35 49.60 5.44
CA ARG A 6 16.75 49.38 6.78
C ARG A 6 15.58 48.40 6.74
N ALA A 7 14.73 48.47 5.72
CA ALA A 7 13.62 47.53 5.54
C ALA A 7 14.12 46.10 5.28
N ALA A 8 15.19 45.94 4.48
CA ALA A 8 15.82 44.65 4.25
C ALA A 8 16.45 44.07 5.53
N ALA A 9 17.14 44.88 6.32
CA ALA A 9 17.73 44.46 7.59
C ALA A 9 16.68 44.02 8.61
N ARG A 10 15.55 44.75 8.72
CA ARG A 10 14.43 44.35 9.60
C ARG A 10 13.80 43.03 9.16
N ARG A 11 13.65 42.80 7.86
CA ARG A 11 13.14 41.53 7.33
C ARG A 11 14.09 40.38 7.64
N LEU A 12 15.39 40.58 7.48
CA LEU A 12 16.39 39.57 7.84
C LEU A 12 16.34 39.24 9.34
N CYS A 13 16.27 40.25 10.21
CA CYS A 13 16.11 40.02 11.66
C CYS A 13 14.84 39.23 11.97
N GLY A 14 13.70 39.61 11.40
CA GLY A 14 12.44 38.88 11.60
C GLY A 14 12.50 37.43 11.10
N CYS A 15 13.20 37.15 10.00
CA CYS A 15 13.45 35.76 9.57
C CYS A 15 14.37 35.01 10.52
N CYS A 16 15.42 35.65 11.04
CA CYS A 16 16.33 35.04 12.02
C CYS A 16 15.60 34.72 13.34
N GLU A 17 14.74 35.62 13.82
CA GLU A 17 13.89 35.39 15.00
C GLU A 17 12.93 34.22 14.77
N ALA A 18 12.25 34.19 13.62
CA ALA A 18 11.35 33.09 13.27
C ALA A 18 12.06 31.73 13.20
N ILE A 19 13.30 31.67 12.70
CA ILE A 19 14.10 30.44 12.67
C ILE A 19 14.59 30.07 14.07
N ALA A 20 14.97 31.06 14.89
CA ALA A 20 15.47 30.83 16.25
C ALA A 20 14.39 30.29 17.19
N GLU A 21 13.12 30.65 16.97
CA GLU A 21 11.98 30.20 17.78
C GLU A 21 11.28 28.96 17.21
N ALA A 22 11.67 28.48 16.03
CA ALA A 22 11.01 27.33 15.40
C ALA A 22 11.30 26.03 16.17
N ASP A 23 10.25 25.44 16.76
CA ASP A 23 10.29 24.14 17.43
C ASP A 23 9.50 23.12 16.59
N PHE A 24 10.21 22.08 16.12
CA PHE A 24 9.62 20.96 15.39
C PHE A 24 9.63 19.65 16.19
N GLN A 25 10.09 19.65 17.44
CA GLN A 25 10.12 18.45 18.28
C GLN A 25 8.76 17.76 18.42
N PRO A 26 7.62 18.46 18.55
CA PRO A 26 6.30 17.83 18.59
C PRO A 26 5.93 17.02 17.34
N LEU A 27 6.60 17.26 16.21
CA LEU A 27 6.32 16.57 14.94
C LEU A 27 7.13 15.26 14.79
N LEU A 28 8.16 15.05 15.62
CA LEU A 28 9.10 13.93 15.48
C LEU A 28 8.41 12.56 15.61
N SER A 29 7.43 12.42 16.52
CA SER A 29 6.66 11.19 16.67
C SER A 29 5.78 10.84 15.45
N GLY A 30 5.56 11.81 14.56
CA GLY A 30 4.85 11.63 13.30
C GLY A 30 5.70 11.04 12.17
N VAL A 31 7.02 10.98 12.32
CA VAL A 31 7.94 10.42 11.31
C VAL A 31 7.77 8.91 11.24
N ARG A 32 7.34 8.40 10.08
CA ARG A 32 7.09 6.98 9.83
C ARG A 32 8.18 6.27 9.03
N ALA A 33 9.10 7.02 8.42
CA ALA A 33 10.21 6.45 7.68
C ALA A 33 11.35 6.04 8.64
N PRO A 34 12.13 5.00 8.31
CA PRO A 34 13.34 4.67 9.08
C PRO A 34 14.35 5.82 9.02
N VAL A 35 14.94 6.16 10.17
CA VAL A 35 15.89 7.28 10.33
C VAL A 35 17.23 6.78 10.86
N LEU A 36 18.32 7.33 10.33
CA LEU A 36 19.67 7.16 10.87
C LEU A 36 20.14 8.53 11.35
N VAL A 37 20.40 8.64 12.64
CA VAL A 37 20.94 9.83 13.30
C VAL A 37 22.44 9.63 13.49
N ILE A 38 23.24 10.37 12.71
CA ILE A 38 24.70 10.38 12.80
C ILE A 38 25.12 11.66 13.52
N ALA A 39 25.83 11.56 14.65
CA ALA A 39 26.37 12.73 15.33
C ALA A 39 27.88 12.69 15.44
N GLY A 40 28.47 13.88 15.39
CA GLY A 40 29.83 14.10 15.83
C GLY A 40 29.89 14.21 17.35
N THR A 41 30.71 13.39 17.99
CA THR A 41 30.87 13.39 19.45
C THR A 41 31.45 14.70 20.01
N ALA A 42 32.04 15.54 19.14
CA ALA A 42 32.63 16.82 19.50
C ALA A 42 31.84 18.03 18.98
N ASP A 43 30.61 17.86 18.48
CA ASP A 43 29.79 18.96 17.96
C ASP A 43 29.28 19.86 19.10
N PRO A 44 29.68 21.16 19.16
CA PRO A 44 29.20 22.09 20.18
C PRO A 44 27.86 22.75 19.83
N VAL A 45 27.40 22.63 18.58
CA VAL A 45 26.17 23.26 18.07
C VAL A 45 25.02 22.25 18.07
N THR A 46 25.19 21.13 17.37
CA THR A 46 24.23 20.03 17.36
C THR A 46 24.77 18.90 18.23
N THR A 47 24.69 19.11 19.54
CA THR A 47 25.32 18.21 20.52
C THR A 47 24.81 16.77 20.41
N PRO A 48 25.58 15.78 20.92
CA PRO A 48 25.11 14.39 21.01
C PRO A 48 23.75 14.26 21.72
N ALA A 49 23.49 15.10 22.74
CA ALA A 49 22.21 15.12 23.45
C ALA A 49 21.03 15.48 22.54
N HIS A 50 21.21 16.40 21.58
CA HIS A 50 20.16 16.71 20.59
C HIS A 50 19.89 15.50 19.67
N SER A 51 20.94 14.77 19.32
CA SER A 51 20.84 13.57 18.49
C SER A 51 20.18 12.40 19.24
N ASP A 52 20.41 12.30 20.55
CA ASP A 52 19.75 11.32 21.42
C ASP A 52 18.24 11.63 21.52
N ALA A 53 17.89 12.90 21.73
CA ALA A 53 16.48 13.33 21.73
C ALA A 53 15.76 13.02 20.40
N LEU A 54 16.44 13.16 19.25
CA LEU A 54 15.90 12.77 17.95
C LEU A 54 15.70 11.25 17.85
N ALA A 55 16.67 10.46 18.30
CA ALA A 55 16.61 9.01 18.24
C ALA A 55 15.54 8.43 19.18
N GLU A 56 15.31 9.06 20.33
CA GLU A 56 14.26 8.68 21.29
C GLU A 56 12.85 9.06 20.81
N ALA A 57 12.69 10.20 20.15
CA ALA A 57 11.38 10.69 19.72
C ALA A 57 10.85 10.04 18.44
N ILE A 58 11.72 9.47 17.60
CA ILE A 58 11.37 8.86 16.30
C ILE A 58 11.28 7.34 16.46
N HIS A 59 10.12 6.77 16.10
CA HIS A 59 9.80 5.35 16.32
C HIS A 59 10.82 4.35 15.73
N ASP A 60 11.34 4.62 14.53
CA ASP A 60 12.28 3.73 13.83
C ASP A 60 13.59 4.48 13.53
N ALA A 61 14.22 4.98 14.59
CA ALA A 61 15.51 5.65 14.51
C ALA A 61 16.65 4.79 15.03
N ARG A 62 17.81 4.89 14.38
CA ARG A 62 19.09 4.35 14.84
C ARG A 62 20.10 5.45 15.02
N ARG A 63 20.97 5.29 16.01
CA ARG A 63 21.99 6.27 16.40
C ARG A 63 23.38 5.72 16.11
N VAL A 64 24.24 6.54 15.51
CA VAL A 64 25.67 6.26 15.35
C VAL A 64 26.50 7.48 15.72
N ASP A 65 27.54 7.26 16.51
CA ASP A 65 28.51 8.28 16.90
C ASP A 65 29.79 8.17 16.09
N LEU A 66 30.27 9.33 15.63
CA LEU A 66 31.52 9.47 14.91
C LEU A 66 32.45 10.43 15.65
N PRO A 67 33.77 10.19 15.65
CA PRO A 67 34.76 11.12 16.20
C PRO A 67 34.93 12.33 15.27
N ALA A 68 33.91 13.18 15.21
CA ALA A 68 33.80 14.37 14.38
C ALA A 68 33.07 15.50 15.13
N SER A 69 33.03 16.69 14.53
CA SER A 69 32.29 17.84 15.02
C SER A 69 30.99 17.99 14.19
N HIS A 70 30.66 19.21 13.76
CA HIS A 70 29.40 19.50 13.08
C HIS A 70 29.26 18.91 11.67
N LEU A 71 30.37 18.73 10.94
CA LEU A 71 30.35 18.32 9.54
C LEU A 71 30.93 16.91 9.38
N SER A 72 30.33 15.94 10.07
CA SER A 72 30.81 14.55 10.15
C SER A 72 31.05 13.86 8.80
N ALA A 73 30.29 14.20 7.76
CA ALA A 73 30.49 13.71 6.40
C ALA A 73 31.80 14.20 5.76
N VAL A 74 32.29 15.38 6.15
CA VAL A 74 33.55 15.98 5.65
C VAL A 74 34.72 15.64 6.56
N GLU A 75 34.51 15.66 7.88
CA GLU A 75 35.55 15.42 8.89
C GLU A 75 35.92 13.94 9.00
N ALA A 76 34.96 13.03 8.84
CA ALA A 76 35.15 11.59 8.95
C ALA A 76 34.48 10.83 7.79
N PRO A 77 34.83 11.10 6.52
CA PRO A 77 34.08 10.63 5.35
C PRO A 77 34.00 9.11 5.25
N ALA A 78 35.08 8.40 5.59
CA ALA A 78 35.11 6.93 5.57
C ALA A 78 34.18 6.34 6.64
N ALA A 79 34.18 6.89 7.85
CA ALA A 79 33.34 6.41 8.95
C ALA A 79 31.86 6.78 8.72
N PHE A 80 31.60 7.96 8.15
CA PHE A 80 30.27 8.39 7.74
C PHE A 80 29.70 7.48 6.66
N ALA A 81 30.48 7.18 5.61
CA ALA A 81 30.07 6.24 4.57
C ALA A 81 29.82 4.83 5.14
N ALA A 82 30.68 4.35 6.05
CA ALA A 82 30.52 3.06 6.70
C ALA A 82 29.24 2.99 7.56
N ALA A 83 28.80 4.09 8.16
CA ALA A 83 27.53 4.17 8.88
C ALA A 83 26.32 4.25 7.93
N LEU A 84 26.43 5.02 6.84
CA LEU A 84 25.34 5.29 5.91
C LEU A 84 25.03 4.11 4.97
N MET A 85 26.06 3.47 4.42
CA MET A 85 25.88 2.45 3.36
C MET A 85 25.06 1.24 3.81
N PRO A 86 25.26 0.65 5.00
CA PRO A 86 24.41 -0.43 5.50
C PRO A 86 22.96 0.02 5.66
N PHE A 87 22.75 1.21 6.23
CA PHE A 87 21.41 1.77 6.40
C PHE A 87 20.67 1.92 5.07
N LEU A 88 21.35 2.34 4.01
CA LEU A 88 20.77 2.44 2.66
C LEU A 88 20.56 1.09 1.98
N ALA A 89 21.42 0.10 2.27
CA ALA A 89 21.35 -1.23 1.69
C ALA A 89 20.29 -2.14 2.35
N GLU A 90 19.80 -1.76 3.54
CA GLU A 90 18.74 -2.50 4.21
C GLU A 90 17.41 -2.45 3.43
N PRO A 91 16.72 -3.60 3.25
CA PRO A 91 15.42 -3.62 2.60
C PRO A 91 14.39 -2.80 3.39
N ARG A 92 13.92 -1.68 2.84
CA ARG A 92 12.87 -0.85 3.46
C ARG A 92 11.52 -1.08 2.78
N VAL A 93 10.54 -1.51 3.57
CA VAL A 93 9.09 -1.69 3.27
C VAL A 93 8.73 -1.70 1.77
N ARG A 94 9.15 -2.75 1.08
CA ARG A 94 8.19 -3.59 0.36
C ARG A 94 7.72 -4.60 1.41
N LEU A 95 6.42 -4.90 1.52
CA LEU A 95 6.04 -6.16 2.18
C LEU A 95 6.99 -7.23 1.63
N ASP A 96 7.65 -7.99 2.51
CA ASP A 96 8.40 -9.16 2.07
C ASP A 96 7.45 -9.96 1.17
N ASP A 97 7.93 -10.44 0.03
CA ASP A 97 7.07 -11.13 -0.93
C ASP A 97 6.35 -12.31 -0.25
N ARG A 98 6.95 -12.91 0.78
CA ARG A 98 6.31 -13.88 1.67
C ARG A 98 5.13 -13.30 2.46
N GLU A 99 5.27 -12.13 3.09
CA GLU A 99 4.18 -11.46 3.82
C GLU A 99 3.06 -11.01 2.89
N ARG A 100 3.44 -10.45 1.74
CA ARG A 100 2.53 -10.06 0.66
C ARG A 100 1.75 -11.26 0.15
N HIS A 101 2.43 -12.39 -0.04
CA HIS A 101 1.79 -13.64 -0.43
C HIS A 101 0.84 -14.13 0.66
N ALA A 102 1.27 -14.17 1.92
CA ALA A 102 0.43 -14.62 3.04
C ALA A 102 -0.84 -13.76 3.17
N ARG A 103 -0.70 -12.43 3.18
CA ARG A 103 -1.83 -11.51 3.21
C ARG A 103 -2.72 -11.64 1.97
N GLY A 104 -2.10 -11.80 0.80
CA GLY A 104 -2.80 -12.03 -0.45
C GLY A 104 -3.62 -13.31 -0.43
N LEU A 105 -3.10 -14.39 0.14
CA LEU A 105 -3.80 -15.65 0.28
C LEU A 105 -5.04 -15.52 1.18
N GLU A 106 -4.92 -14.81 2.30
CA GLU A 106 -6.06 -14.53 3.19
C GLU A 106 -7.17 -13.74 2.49
N ILE A 107 -6.81 -12.66 1.78
CA ILE A 107 -7.79 -11.87 1.03
C ILE A 107 -8.38 -12.67 -0.12
N ARG A 108 -7.56 -13.44 -0.85
CA ARG A 108 -8.01 -14.30 -1.95
C ARG A 108 -9.03 -15.33 -1.46
N LYS A 109 -8.81 -15.95 -0.30
CA LYS A 109 -9.76 -16.88 0.34
C LYS A 109 -11.03 -16.17 0.78
N ALA A 110 -10.91 -15.00 1.40
CA ALA A 110 -12.07 -14.23 1.83
C ALA A 110 -12.96 -13.79 0.65
N VAL A 111 -12.36 -13.46 -0.49
CA VAL A 111 -13.09 -13.04 -1.70
C VAL A 111 -13.62 -14.24 -2.48
N LEU A 112 -12.75 -15.14 -2.93
CA LEU A 112 -13.12 -16.24 -3.84
C LEU A 112 -13.70 -17.48 -3.12
N GLY A 113 -13.60 -17.54 -1.80
CA GLY A 113 -13.99 -18.69 -0.98
C GLY A 113 -12.84 -19.67 -0.79
N THR A 114 -12.67 -20.13 0.45
CA THR A 114 -11.56 -21.01 0.86
C THR A 114 -11.47 -22.27 -0.01
N GLU A 115 -12.58 -22.99 -0.20
CA GLU A 115 -12.59 -24.22 -1.01
C GLU A 115 -12.14 -24.01 -2.46
N HIS A 116 -12.51 -22.87 -3.06
CA HIS A 116 -12.08 -22.55 -4.42
C HIS A 116 -10.56 -22.35 -4.47
N VAL A 117 -10.01 -21.60 -3.53
CA VAL A 117 -8.58 -21.31 -3.46
C VAL A 117 -7.79 -22.58 -3.18
N GLU A 118 -8.20 -23.40 -2.20
CA GLU A 118 -7.52 -24.67 -1.90
C GLU A 118 -7.50 -25.62 -3.10
N ARG A 119 -8.62 -25.74 -3.83
CA ARG A 119 -8.65 -26.50 -5.10
C ARG A 119 -7.70 -25.93 -6.16
N SER A 120 -7.52 -24.60 -6.21
CA SER A 120 -6.54 -23.99 -7.11
C SER A 120 -5.11 -24.32 -6.69
N MET A 121 -4.82 -24.31 -5.39
CA MET A 121 -3.49 -24.62 -4.85
C MET A 121 -3.12 -26.11 -5.05
N HIS A 122 -4.09 -27.03 -4.99
CA HIS A 122 -3.86 -28.44 -5.31
C HIS A 122 -3.65 -28.73 -6.79
N ARG A 123 -3.97 -27.78 -7.68
CA ARG A 123 -3.75 -27.89 -9.13
C ARG A 123 -2.53 -27.09 -9.61
N LEU A 124 -1.66 -26.70 -8.68
CA LEU A 124 -0.41 -26.08 -9.05
C LEU A 124 0.45 -27.07 -9.85
N SER A 125 1.07 -26.56 -10.90
CA SER A 125 2.01 -27.28 -11.73
C SER A 125 3.22 -26.38 -12.00
N ALA A 126 4.31 -26.96 -12.46
CA ALA A 126 5.50 -26.21 -12.86
C ALA A 126 5.24 -25.16 -13.96
N THR A 127 4.07 -25.19 -14.62
CA THR A 127 3.70 -24.20 -15.64
C THR A 127 2.94 -23.02 -15.07
N ASN A 128 2.24 -23.17 -13.93
CA ASN A 128 1.33 -22.15 -13.42
C ASN A 128 1.67 -21.65 -12.02
N ASP A 129 2.63 -22.26 -11.31
CA ASP A 129 2.95 -21.94 -9.93
C ASP A 129 3.48 -20.51 -9.77
N GLU A 130 4.43 -20.08 -10.60
CA GLU A 130 4.96 -18.72 -10.60
C GLU A 130 3.88 -17.68 -10.92
N PHE A 131 2.94 -18.02 -11.81
CA PHE A 131 1.80 -17.15 -12.11
C PHE A 131 0.83 -17.06 -10.93
N GLN A 132 0.53 -18.18 -10.27
CA GLN A 132 -0.34 -18.21 -9.09
C GLN A 132 0.27 -17.47 -7.90
N ASP A 133 1.59 -17.56 -7.71
CA ASP A 133 2.33 -16.74 -6.75
C ASP A 133 2.22 -15.25 -7.09
N LEU A 134 2.52 -14.87 -8.34
CA LEU A 134 2.46 -13.48 -8.80
C LEU A 134 1.09 -12.85 -8.54
N ILE A 135 0.00 -13.51 -8.95
CA ILE A 135 -1.35 -12.95 -8.75
C ILE A 135 -1.71 -12.90 -7.26
N THR A 136 -1.28 -13.88 -6.46
CA THR A 136 -1.53 -13.91 -5.01
C THR A 136 -0.85 -12.72 -4.34
N ARG A 137 0.39 -12.42 -4.70
CA ARG A 137 1.14 -11.28 -4.17
C ARG A 137 0.58 -9.94 -4.63
N TYR A 138 0.38 -9.74 -5.93
CA TYR A 138 0.09 -8.41 -6.45
C TYR A 138 -1.40 -8.08 -6.51
N ALA A 139 -2.22 -8.95 -7.08
CA ALA A 139 -3.65 -8.68 -7.12
C ALA A 139 -4.19 -8.69 -5.69
N TRP A 140 -3.99 -9.77 -4.97
CA TRP A 140 -4.62 -9.97 -3.67
C TRP A 140 -3.85 -9.32 -2.53
N GLY A 141 -2.52 -9.43 -2.50
CA GLY A 141 -1.66 -8.92 -1.42
C GLY A 141 -1.37 -7.42 -1.46
N GLU A 142 -1.38 -6.79 -2.65
CA GLU A 142 -1.08 -5.36 -2.83
C GLU A 142 -2.32 -4.53 -3.17
N ILE A 143 -3.12 -4.93 -4.17
CA ILE A 143 -4.21 -4.06 -4.65
C ILE A 143 -5.48 -4.20 -3.80
N TRP A 144 -5.93 -5.43 -3.56
CA TRP A 144 -7.17 -5.69 -2.81
C TRP A 144 -7.06 -5.40 -1.30
N THR A 145 -5.84 -5.20 -0.80
CA THR A 145 -5.54 -4.87 0.60
C THR A 145 -5.50 -3.38 0.90
N ARG A 146 -5.51 -2.52 -0.12
CA ARG A 146 -5.42 -1.06 0.05
C ARG A 146 -6.72 -0.47 0.61
N PRO A 147 -6.63 0.48 1.56
CA PRO A 147 -7.80 1.01 2.26
C PRO A 147 -8.68 1.95 1.42
N GLY A 148 -8.21 2.43 0.27
CA GLY A 148 -8.90 3.49 -0.49
C GLY A 148 -10.25 3.09 -1.09
N LEU A 149 -10.48 1.81 -1.40
CA LEU A 149 -11.78 1.30 -1.85
C LEU A 149 -12.15 0.05 -1.06
N PRO A 150 -13.38 -0.04 -0.51
CA PRO A 150 -13.84 -1.24 0.16
C PRO A 150 -13.97 -2.41 -0.83
N ARG A 151 -13.88 -3.63 -0.29
CA ARG A 151 -13.92 -4.86 -1.11
C ARG A 151 -15.21 -5.00 -1.93
N HIS A 152 -16.33 -4.54 -1.38
CA HIS A 152 -17.62 -4.43 -2.07
C HIS A 152 -17.49 -3.65 -3.40
N THR A 153 -17.01 -2.41 -3.34
CA THR A 153 -16.81 -1.56 -4.52
C THR A 153 -15.79 -2.16 -5.50
N ARG A 154 -14.71 -2.77 -4.99
CA ARG A 154 -13.73 -3.45 -5.85
C ARG A 154 -14.38 -4.60 -6.63
N SER A 155 -15.24 -5.40 -6.00
CA SER A 155 -15.99 -6.46 -6.67
C SER A 155 -16.87 -5.92 -7.80
N LEU A 156 -17.62 -4.84 -7.56
CA LEU A 156 -18.45 -4.22 -8.60
C LEU A 156 -17.61 -3.75 -9.80
N LEU A 157 -16.49 -3.09 -9.54
CA LEU A 157 -15.57 -2.63 -10.59
C LEU A 157 -14.96 -3.81 -11.36
N THR A 158 -14.55 -4.88 -10.66
CA THR A 158 -14.01 -6.06 -11.32
C THR A 158 -15.04 -6.72 -12.22
N ILE A 159 -16.30 -6.84 -11.78
CA ILE A 159 -17.40 -7.35 -12.63
C ILE A 159 -17.52 -6.50 -13.90
N ALA A 160 -17.64 -5.17 -13.76
CA ALA A 160 -17.74 -4.27 -14.90
C ALA A 160 -16.56 -4.41 -15.88
N MET A 161 -15.33 -4.54 -15.36
CA MET A 161 -14.13 -4.74 -16.17
C MET A 161 -14.15 -6.09 -16.89
N MET A 162 -14.61 -7.17 -16.25
CA MET A 162 -14.68 -8.48 -16.90
C MET A 162 -15.72 -8.52 -18.01
N VAL A 163 -16.83 -7.79 -17.86
CA VAL A 163 -17.81 -7.56 -18.94
C VAL A 163 -17.16 -6.79 -20.08
N ALA A 164 -16.51 -5.66 -19.80
CA ALA A 164 -15.86 -4.82 -20.81
C ALA A 164 -14.79 -5.58 -21.62
N LEU A 165 -14.09 -6.52 -20.98
CA LEU A 165 -13.04 -7.34 -21.60
C LEU A 165 -13.55 -8.63 -22.24
N ASN A 166 -14.85 -8.94 -22.16
CA ASN A 166 -15.46 -10.20 -22.58
C ASN A 166 -14.70 -11.43 -22.04
N ARG A 167 -14.42 -11.44 -20.73
CA ARG A 167 -13.74 -12.54 -20.03
C ARG A 167 -14.74 -13.34 -19.21
N GLU A 168 -15.56 -14.14 -19.88
CA GLU A 168 -16.69 -14.87 -19.26
C GLU A 168 -16.28 -15.80 -18.11
N ALA A 169 -15.17 -16.53 -18.24
CA ALA A 169 -14.71 -17.43 -17.18
C ALA A 169 -14.37 -16.68 -15.88
N GLU A 170 -13.68 -15.54 -15.99
CA GLU A 170 -13.34 -14.66 -14.87
C GLU A 170 -14.58 -13.91 -14.35
N LEU A 171 -15.47 -13.49 -15.24
CA LEU A 171 -16.74 -12.89 -14.86
C LEU A 171 -17.56 -13.86 -14.00
N ARG A 172 -17.68 -15.14 -14.41
CA ARG A 172 -18.37 -16.19 -13.64
C ARG A 172 -17.76 -16.36 -12.24
N LEU A 173 -16.42 -16.35 -12.15
CA LEU A 173 -15.72 -16.43 -10.87
C LEU A 173 -16.09 -15.24 -9.96
N HIS A 174 -16.01 -14.02 -10.48
CA HIS A 174 -16.29 -12.81 -9.69
C HIS A 174 -17.77 -12.63 -9.35
N LEU A 175 -18.70 -13.07 -10.20
CA LEU A 175 -20.14 -13.12 -9.89
C LEU A 175 -20.43 -14.06 -8.71
N ARG A 176 -19.79 -15.24 -8.67
CA ARG A 176 -19.93 -16.17 -7.53
C ARG A 176 -19.37 -15.59 -6.23
N ALA A 177 -18.20 -14.96 -6.33
CA ALA A 177 -17.46 -14.40 -5.20
C ALA A 177 -18.08 -13.13 -4.63
N ALA A 178 -18.84 -12.37 -5.43
CA ALA A 178 -19.39 -11.06 -5.07
C ALA A 178 -20.15 -11.05 -3.73
N ARG A 179 -20.94 -12.09 -3.46
CA ARG A 179 -21.70 -12.24 -2.20
C ARG A 179 -20.81 -12.25 -0.95
N ASN A 180 -19.58 -12.77 -1.05
CA ASN A 180 -18.65 -12.84 0.08
C ASN A 180 -18.15 -11.44 0.50
N ASN A 181 -18.23 -10.47 -0.42
CA ASN A 181 -17.94 -9.06 -0.18
C ASN A 181 -19.20 -8.23 0.09
N GLY A 182 -20.36 -8.87 0.31
CA GLY A 182 -21.63 -8.19 0.61
C GLY A 182 -22.32 -7.57 -0.61
N VAL A 183 -21.87 -7.87 -1.83
CA VAL A 183 -22.52 -7.37 -3.05
C VAL A 183 -23.82 -8.13 -3.29
N THR A 184 -24.90 -7.40 -3.47
CA THR A 184 -26.25 -7.92 -3.72
C THR A 184 -26.49 -8.22 -5.19
N ARG A 185 -27.50 -9.07 -5.48
CA ARG A 185 -27.93 -9.35 -6.86
C ARG A 185 -28.43 -8.09 -7.57
N ASP A 186 -29.09 -7.19 -6.85
CA ASP A 186 -29.57 -5.93 -7.40
C ASP A 186 -28.42 -4.99 -7.78
N GLU A 187 -27.37 -4.90 -6.95
CA GLU A 187 -26.18 -4.12 -7.31
C GLU A 187 -25.46 -4.70 -8.53
N ILE A 188 -25.38 -6.02 -8.65
CA ILE A 188 -24.84 -6.67 -9.86
C ILE A 188 -25.68 -6.29 -11.08
N LYS A 189 -27.02 -6.37 -10.98
CA LYS A 189 -27.95 -5.99 -12.05
C LYS A 189 -27.72 -4.53 -12.50
N GLU A 190 -27.59 -3.60 -11.56
CA GLU A 190 -27.30 -2.19 -11.88
C GLU A 190 -25.97 -2.01 -12.61
N VAL A 191 -24.91 -2.73 -12.20
CA VAL A 191 -23.63 -2.72 -12.92
C VAL A 191 -23.79 -3.27 -14.34
N LEU A 192 -24.52 -4.36 -14.53
CA LEU A 192 -24.74 -4.94 -15.86
C LEU A 192 -25.54 -4.01 -16.78
N LEU A 193 -26.57 -3.32 -16.25
CA LEU A 193 -27.29 -2.28 -16.98
C LEU A 193 -26.35 -1.15 -17.43
N GLN A 194 -25.48 -0.67 -16.54
CA GLN A 194 -24.47 0.34 -16.87
C GLN A 194 -23.54 -0.14 -18.00
N THR A 195 -23.10 -1.40 -17.96
CA THR A 195 -22.23 -1.95 -19.01
C THR A 195 -22.91 -2.05 -20.37
N ALA A 196 -24.24 -2.17 -20.46
CA ALA A 196 -24.95 -2.17 -21.74
C ALA A 196 -24.75 -0.85 -22.52
N ILE A 197 -24.63 0.27 -21.80
CA ILE A 197 -24.46 1.60 -22.39
C ILE A 197 -23.01 1.84 -22.83
N TYR A 198 -22.04 1.45 -22.02
CA TYR A 198 -20.63 1.78 -22.26
C TYR A 198 -19.81 0.67 -22.92
N CYS A 199 -20.24 -0.59 -22.78
CA CYS A 199 -19.60 -1.76 -23.37
C CYS A 199 -20.43 -2.38 -24.51
N GLY A 200 -21.66 -1.90 -24.71
CA GLY A 200 -22.58 -2.37 -25.74
C GLY A 200 -23.51 -3.48 -25.24
N VAL A 201 -24.74 -3.47 -25.77
CA VAL A 201 -25.79 -4.43 -25.43
C VAL A 201 -25.36 -5.89 -25.58
N PRO A 202 -24.61 -6.31 -26.62
CA PRO A 202 -24.18 -7.71 -26.74
C PRO A 202 -23.32 -8.21 -25.57
N ALA A 203 -22.36 -7.39 -25.10
CA ALA A 203 -21.51 -7.76 -23.97
C ALA A 203 -22.31 -7.88 -22.67
N ALA A 204 -23.23 -6.94 -22.44
CA ALA A 204 -24.14 -7.00 -21.30
C ALA A 204 -25.09 -8.20 -21.38
N ASN A 205 -25.59 -8.56 -22.57
CA ASN A 205 -26.50 -9.70 -22.73
C ASN A 205 -25.84 -11.02 -22.31
N SER A 206 -24.60 -11.28 -22.76
CA SER A 206 -23.82 -12.43 -22.29
C SER A 206 -23.60 -12.40 -20.78
N ALA A 207 -23.33 -11.21 -20.21
CA ALA A 207 -23.14 -11.05 -18.78
C ALA A 207 -24.41 -11.30 -17.95
N PHE A 208 -25.58 -10.90 -18.45
CA PHE A 208 -26.88 -11.16 -17.80
C PHE A 208 -27.17 -12.66 -17.75
N HIS A 209 -27.04 -13.37 -18.88
CA HIS A 209 -27.22 -14.82 -18.91
C HIS A 209 -26.29 -15.53 -17.93
N LEU A 210 -25.02 -15.11 -17.88
CA LEU A 210 -24.04 -15.68 -16.97
C LEU A 210 -24.39 -15.41 -15.49
N ALA A 211 -24.91 -14.24 -15.17
CA ALA A 211 -25.36 -13.91 -13.82
C ALA A 211 -26.56 -14.76 -13.40
N GLU A 212 -27.54 -14.96 -14.29
CA GLU A 212 -28.71 -15.83 -14.05
C GLU A 212 -28.28 -17.28 -13.76
N GLU A 213 -27.35 -17.83 -14.55
CA GLU A 213 -26.78 -19.17 -14.32
C GLU A 213 -26.16 -19.27 -12.93
N VAL A 214 -25.30 -18.31 -12.56
CA VAL A 214 -24.62 -18.29 -11.26
C VAL A 214 -25.61 -18.17 -10.11
N PHE A 215 -26.63 -17.32 -10.24
CA PHE A 215 -27.65 -17.14 -9.21
C PHE A 215 -28.50 -18.40 -9.01
N ALA A 216 -28.93 -19.03 -10.11
CA ALA A 216 -29.68 -20.29 -10.05
C ALA A 216 -28.88 -21.41 -9.38
N GLU A 217 -27.57 -21.49 -9.63
CA GLU A 217 -26.70 -22.45 -8.94
C GLU A 217 -26.56 -22.17 -7.44
N GLN A 218 -26.43 -20.89 -7.06
CA GLN A 218 -26.37 -20.49 -5.64
C GLN A 218 -27.67 -20.80 -4.90
N ASP A 219 -28.82 -20.62 -5.55
CA ASP A 219 -30.14 -20.92 -4.98
C ASP A 219 -30.33 -22.43 -4.79
N ARG A 220 -29.85 -23.25 -5.74
CA ARG A 220 -29.84 -24.71 -5.59
C ARG A 220 -28.96 -25.16 -4.43
N ALA A 221 -27.78 -24.56 -4.26
CA ALA A 221 -26.86 -24.92 -3.19
C ALA A 221 -27.33 -24.52 -1.78
N THR A 222 -28.30 -23.61 -1.67
CA THR A 222 -28.86 -23.15 -0.38
C THR A 222 -30.17 -23.85 0.01
N ARG A 223 -30.75 -24.66 -0.89
CA ARG A 223 -31.96 -25.45 -0.60
C ARG A 223 -31.56 -26.73 0.18
N PRO A 224 -32.28 -27.08 1.27
CA PRO A 224 -32.02 -28.34 1.97
C PRO A 224 -32.31 -29.55 1.06
N PRO A 225 -31.59 -30.67 1.23
CA PRO A 225 -31.89 -31.90 0.50
C PRO A 225 -33.31 -32.39 0.86
N GLU A 226 -34.06 -32.80 -0.17
CA GLU A 226 -35.40 -33.42 -0.05
C GLU A 226 -35.33 -34.78 0.64
#